data_AF-A0A537AI32-F1
#
_entry.id   AF-A0A537AI32-F1
#
_cell.length_a   1.000
_cell.length_b   1.000
_cell.length_c   1.000
_cell.angle_alpha   90.00
_cell.angle_beta   90.00
_cell.angle_gamma   90.00
#
_symmetry.space_group_name_H-M   'P 1'
#
loop_
_entity.id
_entity.type
_entity.pdbx_description
1 polymer ?
#
loop_
_entity_poly.entity_id
_entity_poly.type
_entity_poly.pdbx_seq_one_letter_code
_entity_poly.pdbx_strand_id
1 'polypeptide(L)'
;MESTARLKRHAAAPWAGAAIVALALLALPFALAAVGTTWVRITNLAILFVFLSLGLNIVVGFAGLLDLGYVAFYAVGAYVYALLASPHFGIHWPFWAILPIGAAVAALFGVLIGAPTLKLRGDYLAIVTLGFGEIVRIFLNNLSQPVNITNGPQGIARIDPFRLGGIDFSKSDSFLGLTFSGPIKYYYLLVVVLL
;
A
#
# COMPACT_ATOMS: atom_id res chain seq x y z
N MET A 1 5.76 -35.62 -42.18
CA MET A 1 4.64 -35.12 -41.34
C MET A 1 5.01 -35.06 -39.85
N GLU A 2 6.26 -34.70 -39.51
CA GLU A 2 6.79 -34.78 -38.13
C GLU A 2 7.23 -33.41 -37.54
N SER A 3 7.17 -32.34 -38.35
CA SER A 3 7.69 -31.01 -37.98
C SER A 3 6.69 -30.15 -37.21
N THR A 4 5.38 -30.43 -37.29
CA THR A 4 4.33 -29.61 -36.65
C THR A 4 4.05 -29.95 -35.18
N ALA A 5 4.60 -31.04 -34.64
CA ALA A 5 4.31 -31.51 -33.28
C ALA A 5 5.15 -30.81 -32.19
N ARG A 6 6.30 -30.22 -32.52
CA ARG A 6 7.19 -29.57 -31.53
C ARG A 6 6.77 -28.14 -31.15
N LEU A 7 5.94 -27.48 -31.95
CA LEU A 7 5.56 -26.07 -31.73
C LEU A 7 4.39 -25.88 -30.75
N LYS A 8 3.54 -26.90 -30.50
CA LYS A 8 2.40 -26.78 -29.56
C LYS A 8 2.77 -26.94 -28.08
N ARG A 9 3.95 -27.49 -27.77
CA ARG A 9 4.33 -27.84 -26.39
C ARG A 9 4.83 -26.65 -25.58
N HIS A 10 5.18 -25.54 -26.23
CA HIS A 10 5.64 -24.30 -25.57
C HIS A 10 4.53 -23.27 -25.29
N ALA A 11 3.35 -23.41 -25.90
CA ALA A 11 2.23 -22.50 -25.64
C ALA A 11 1.57 -22.77 -24.27
N ALA A 12 1.53 -24.03 -23.82
CA ALA A 12 0.92 -24.41 -22.54
C ALA A 12 1.84 -24.27 -21.32
N ALA A 13 3.17 -24.26 -21.52
CA ALA A 13 4.16 -24.17 -20.44
C ALA A 13 4.10 -22.84 -19.64
N PRO A 14 3.98 -21.65 -20.26
CA PRO A 14 3.85 -20.41 -19.49
C PRO A 14 2.50 -20.28 -18.77
N TRP A 15 1.43 -20.85 -19.34
CA TRP A 15 0.09 -20.84 -18.74
C TRP A 15 0.00 -21.79 -17.54
N ALA A 16 0.66 -22.95 -17.61
CA ALA A 16 0.80 -23.85 -16.48
C ALA A 16 1.62 -23.21 -15.35
N GLY A 17 2.71 -22.50 -15.66
CA GLY A 17 3.49 -21.76 -14.68
C GLY A 17 2.67 -20.65 -14.00
N ALA A 18 1.95 -19.85 -14.78
CA ALA A 18 1.07 -18.79 -14.26
C ALA A 18 -0.05 -19.37 -13.37
N ALA A 19 -0.65 -20.50 -13.76
CA ALA A 19 -1.68 -21.15 -12.97
C ALA A 19 -1.14 -21.67 -11.63
N ILE A 20 0.08 -22.22 -11.60
CA ILE A 20 0.73 -22.66 -10.35
C ILE A 20 1.00 -21.47 -9.43
N VAL A 21 1.52 -20.37 -9.96
CA VAL A 21 1.77 -19.15 -9.17
C VAL A 21 0.46 -18.58 -8.62
N ALA A 22 -0.59 -18.50 -9.44
CA ALA A 22 -1.90 -18.03 -9.02
C ALA A 22 -2.49 -18.94 -7.91
N LEU A 23 -2.40 -20.26 -8.07
CA LEU A 23 -2.85 -21.21 -7.05
C LEU A 23 -2.06 -21.05 -5.75
N ALA A 24 -0.74 -20.88 -5.85
CA ALA A 24 0.12 -20.65 -4.69
C ALA A 24 -0.27 -19.38 -3.94
N LEU A 25 -0.47 -18.26 -4.65
CA LEU A 25 -0.93 -16.99 -4.07
C LEU A 25 -2.30 -17.14 -3.40
N LEU A 26 -3.22 -17.88 -4.00
CA LEU A 26 -4.54 -18.11 -3.42
C LEU A 26 -4.51 -18.96 -2.15
N ALA A 27 -3.65 -19.96 -2.09
CA ALA A 27 -3.53 -20.88 -0.94
C ALA A 27 -2.65 -20.33 0.19
N LEU A 28 -1.70 -19.45 -0.12
CA LEU A 28 -0.72 -18.89 0.82
C LEU A 28 -1.33 -18.30 2.12
N PRO A 29 -2.37 -17.45 2.09
CA PRO A 29 -2.90 -16.86 3.32
C PRO A 29 -3.52 -17.91 4.26
N PHE A 30 -4.06 -19.01 3.73
CA PHE A 30 -4.60 -20.10 4.55
C PHE A 30 -3.49 -20.92 5.20
N ALA A 31 -2.42 -21.22 4.46
CA ALA A 31 -1.25 -21.89 5.01
C ALA A 31 -0.59 -21.06 6.13
N LEU A 32 -0.47 -19.75 5.94
CA LEU A 32 0.04 -18.84 6.96
C LEU A 32 -0.91 -18.72 8.16
N ALA A 33 -2.22 -18.63 7.92
CA ALA A 33 -3.22 -18.55 8.98
C ALA A 33 -3.25 -19.80 9.87
N ALA A 34 -2.90 -20.98 9.34
CA ALA A 34 -2.80 -22.21 10.11
C ALA A 34 -1.69 -22.16 11.19
N VAL A 35 -0.61 -21.41 10.93
CA VAL A 35 0.48 -21.16 11.89
C VAL A 35 0.17 -19.96 12.80
N GLY A 36 -0.52 -18.95 12.26
CA GLY A 36 -1.04 -17.82 13.02
C GLY A 36 -1.35 -16.60 12.15
N THR A 37 -2.39 -15.85 12.51
CA THR A 37 -2.85 -14.68 11.72
C THR A 37 -1.82 -13.55 11.64
N THR A 38 -0.83 -13.50 12.54
CA THR A 38 0.30 -12.56 12.49
C THR A 38 1.09 -12.71 11.20
N TRP A 39 1.32 -13.93 10.72
CA TRP A 39 2.07 -14.17 9.48
C TRP A 39 1.36 -13.56 8.27
N VAL A 40 0.03 -13.66 8.21
CA VAL A 40 -0.78 -13.02 7.17
C VAL A 40 -0.63 -11.49 7.23
N ARG A 41 -0.59 -10.89 8.42
CA ARG A 41 -0.37 -9.44 8.57
C ARG A 41 1.01 -9.02 8.10
N ILE A 42 2.05 -9.80 8.41
CA ILE A 42 3.41 -9.54 7.93
C ILE A 42 3.45 -9.61 6.40
N THR A 43 2.78 -10.58 5.79
CA THR A 43 2.70 -10.67 4.34
C THR A 43 1.94 -9.49 3.73
N ASN A 44 0.85 -9.01 4.35
CA ASN A 44 0.16 -7.80 3.90
C ASN A 44 1.08 -6.58 3.94
N LEU A 45 1.92 -6.45 4.98
CA LEU A 45 2.95 -5.40 5.05
C LEU A 45 4.00 -5.56 3.95
N ALA A 46 4.42 -6.79 3.65
CA ALA A 46 5.35 -7.04 2.55
C ALA A 46 4.76 -6.61 1.20
N ILE A 47 3.49 -6.94 0.92
CA ILE A 47 2.80 -6.50 -0.30
C ILE A 47 2.66 -4.97 -0.34
N LEU A 48 2.39 -4.32 0.79
CA LEU A 48 2.41 -2.86 0.89
C LEU A 48 3.76 -2.27 0.47
N PHE A 49 4.88 -2.86 0.91
CA PHE A 49 6.21 -2.44 0.47
C PHE A 49 6.47 -2.73 -1.02
N VAL A 50 5.83 -3.75 -1.61
CA VAL A 50 5.87 -3.97 -3.06
C VAL A 50 5.17 -2.80 -3.79
N PHE A 51 3.99 -2.38 -3.34
CA PHE A 51 3.33 -1.19 -3.91
C PHE A 51 4.20 0.07 -3.80
N LEU A 52 4.85 0.28 -2.65
CA LEU A 52 5.78 1.39 -2.46
C LEU A 52 6.98 1.28 -3.42
N SER A 53 7.52 0.08 -3.62
CA SER A 53 8.62 -0.17 -4.55
C SER A 53 8.22 0.08 -6.01
N LEU A 54 6.99 -0.29 -6.39
CA LEU A 54 6.45 -0.01 -7.73
C LEU A 54 6.32 1.51 -7.96
N GLY A 55 5.82 2.25 -6.97
CA GLY A 55 5.76 3.71 -7.07
C GLY A 55 7.15 4.36 -7.11
N LEU A 56 8.11 3.86 -6.32
CA LEU A 56 9.50 4.32 -6.37
C LEU A 56 10.16 4.02 -7.74
N ASN A 57 9.84 2.88 -8.36
CA ASN A 57 10.34 2.53 -9.69
C ASN A 57 9.86 3.51 -10.76
N ILE A 58 8.66 4.11 -10.60
CA ILE A 58 8.19 5.17 -11.50
C ILE A 58 9.12 6.38 -11.44
N VAL A 59 9.50 6.82 -10.25
CA VAL A 59 10.34 8.01 -10.06
C VAL A 59 11.80 7.74 -10.41
N VAL A 60 12.40 6.71 -9.81
CA VAL A 60 13.83 6.42 -9.99
C VAL A 60 14.09 5.73 -11.32
N GLY A 61 13.26 4.76 -11.70
CA GLY A 61 13.44 3.95 -12.91
C GLY A 61 13.12 4.71 -14.20
N PHE A 62 12.00 5.44 -14.25
CA PHE A 62 11.59 6.14 -15.47
C PHE A 62 12.02 7.61 -15.51
N ALA A 63 11.95 8.35 -14.40
CA ALA A 63 12.38 9.76 -14.39
C ALA A 63 13.90 9.93 -14.14
N GLY A 64 14.59 8.89 -13.66
CA GLY A 64 16.04 8.92 -13.44
C GLY A 64 16.48 9.84 -12.29
N LEU A 65 15.55 10.19 -11.39
CA LEU A 65 15.80 11.06 -10.25
C LEU A 65 15.98 10.22 -8.98
N LEU A 66 17.03 10.49 -8.21
CA LEU A 66 17.22 9.85 -6.91
C LEU A 66 16.25 10.46 -5.89
N ASP A 67 15.18 9.72 -5.56
CA ASP A 67 14.18 10.11 -4.57
C ASP A 67 14.29 9.25 -3.31
N LEU A 68 14.88 9.81 -2.26
CA LEU A 68 14.97 9.19 -0.93
C LEU A 68 13.82 9.63 0.00
N GLY A 69 13.02 10.60 -0.44
CA GLY A 69 11.91 11.20 0.32
C GLY A 69 10.56 10.56 0.02
N TYR A 70 10.49 9.59 -0.90
CA TYR A 70 9.26 8.94 -1.36
C TYR A 70 8.30 8.52 -0.23
N VAL A 71 8.85 8.02 0.89
CA VAL A 71 8.06 7.57 2.06
C VAL A 71 7.25 8.69 2.71
N ALA A 72 7.65 9.96 2.55
CA ALA A 72 6.87 11.09 3.05
C ALA A 72 5.54 11.25 2.29
N PHE A 73 5.50 11.01 0.98
CA PHE A 73 4.23 11.05 0.22
C PHE A 73 3.29 9.93 0.65
N TYR A 74 3.85 8.74 0.90
CA TYR A 74 3.12 7.64 1.52
C TYR A 74 2.55 8.04 2.89
N ALA A 75 3.35 8.70 3.74
CA ALA A 75 2.91 9.17 5.05
C ALA A 75 1.76 10.19 4.93
N VAL A 76 1.87 11.20 4.06
CA VAL A 76 0.81 12.19 3.84
C VAL A 76 -0.51 11.51 3.46
N GLY A 77 -0.50 10.61 2.48
CA GLY A 77 -1.70 9.88 2.09
C GLY A 77 -2.28 9.00 3.20
N ALA A 78 -1.41 8.28 3.93
CA ALA A 78 -1.83 7.42 5.04
C ALA A 78 -2.45 8.22 6.20
N TYR A 79 -1.88 9.39 6.53
CA TYR A 79 -2.44 10.28 7.57
C TYR A 79 -3.75 10.91 7.12
N VAL A 80 -3.89 11.35 5.87
CA VAL A 80 -5.18 11.84 5.35
C VAL A 80 -6.25 10.75 5.48
N TYR A 81 -5.91 9.51 5.13
CA TYR A 81 -6.81 8.38 5.29
C TYR A 81 -7.18 8.16 6.77
N ALA A 82 -6.18 8.07 7.64
CA ALA A 82 -6.39 7.82 9.06
C ALA A 82 -7.21 8.94 9.73
N LEU A 83 -7.02 10.21 9.36
CA LEU A 83 -7.75 11.34 9.95
C LEU A 83 -9.22 11.39 9.52
N LEU A 84 -9.54 11.00 8.28
CA LEU A 84 -10.90 11.04 7.72
C LEU A 84 -11.70 9.73 7.94
N ALA A 85 -10.99 8.64 8.27
CA ALA A 85 -11.56 7.32 8.55
C ALA A 85 -11.42 6.95 10.04
N SER A 86 -11.26 7.90 10.96
CA SER A 86 -11.16 7.61 12.38
C SER A 86 -12.01 8.57 13.21
N PRO A 87 -12.37 8.17 14.44
CA PRO A 87 -13.10 9.04 15.35
C PRO A 87 -12.28 10.26 15.82
N HIS A 88 -11.02 10.42 15.39
CA HIS A 88 -10.13 11.50 15.82
C HIS A 88 -10.70 12.90 15.56
N PHE A 89 -11.36 13.07 14.41
CA PHE A 89 -12.12 14.30 14.09
C PHE A 89 -13.64 14.13 14.18
N GLY A 90 -14.13 12.98 14.66
CA GLY A 90 -15.56 12.63 14.66
C GLY A 90 -16.16 12.44 13.25
N ILE A 91 -15.31 12.38 12.22
CA ILE A 91 -15.69 12.30 10.82
C ILE A 91 -15.36 10.90 10.31
N HIS A 92 -16.35 10.24 9.69
CA HIS A 92 -16.19 8.90 9.11
C HIS A 92 -16.64 8.94 7.65
N TRP A 93 -15.72 9.27 6.74
CA TRP A 93 -16.02 9.36 5.31
C TRP A 93 -15.93 7.98 4.64
N PRO A 94 -16.69 7.74 3.56
CA PRO A 94 -16.59 6.47 2.85
C PRO A 94 -15.21 6.35 2.19
N PHE A 95 -14.65 5.13 2.21
CA PHE A 95 -13.35 4.80 1.61
C PHE A 95 -13.16 5.41 0.21
N TRP A 96 -14.18 5.29 -0.63
CA TRP A 96 -14.15 5.76 -2.02
C TRP A 96 -14.03 7.27 -2.16
N ALA A 97 -14.46 8.05 -1.16
CA ALA A 97 -14.25 9.50 -1.14
C ALA A 97 -12.87 9.86 -0.59
N ILE A 98 -12.39 9.13 0.41
CA ILE A 98 -11.09 9.38 1.03
C ILE A 98 -9.94 9.06 0.06
N LEU A 99 -10.07 8.01 -0.75
CA LEU A 99 -9.04 7.60 -1.72
C LEU A 99 -8.61 8.73 -2.69
N PRO A 100 -9.52 9.38 -3.44
CA PRO A 100 -9.14 10.50 -4.31
C PRO A 100 -8.70 11.74 -3.54
N ILE A 101 -9.23 11.98 -2.34
CA ILE A 101 -8.79 13.11 -1.49
C ILE A 101 -7.34 12.90 -1.04
N GLY A 102 -7.00 11.70 -0.56
CA GLY A 102 -5.63 11.34 -0.19
C GLY A 102 -4.67 11.48 -1.36
N ALA A 103 -5.07 11.02 -2.55
CA ALA A 103 -4.28 11.17 -3.77
C ALA A 103 -4.10 12.66 -4.16
N ALA A 104 -5.17 13.47 -4.09
CA ALA A 104 -5.12 14.89 -4.42
C ALA A 104 -4.25 15.68 -3.43
N VAL A 105 -4.33 15.38 -2.13
CA VAL A 105 -3.48 16.01 -1.11
C VAL A 105 -2.03 15.60 -1.31
N ALA A 106 -1.74 14.31 -1.52
CA ALA A 106 -0.38 13.84 -1.80
C ALA A 106 0.19 14.50 -3.07
N ALA A 107 -0.61 14.63 -4.13
CA ALA A 107 -0.23 15.31 -5.36
C ALA A 107 0.02 16.81 -5.14
N LEU A 108 -0.80 17.48 -4.33
CA LEU A 108 -0.62 18.89 -3.99
C LEU A 108 0.71 19.11 -3.25
N PHE A 109 1.00 18.33 -2.21
CA PHE A 109 2.30 18.37 -1.52
C PHE A 109 3.45 18.00 -2.46
N GLY A 110 3.24 17.02 -3.35
CA GLY A 110 4.17 16.65 -4.41
C GLY A 110 4.52 17.82 -5.33
N VAL A 111 3.55 18.61 -5.77
CA VAL A 111 3.78 19.80 -6.60
C VAL A 111 4.47 20.90 -5.80
N LEU A 112 4.01 21.17 -4.57
CA LEU A 112 4.58 22.21 -3.72
C LEU A 112 6.08 22.01 -3.44
N ILE A 113 6.51 20.76 -3.29
CA ILE A 113 7.90 20.40 -2.97
C ILE A 113 8.69 20.01 -4.24
N GLY A 114 8.04 19.42 -5.23
CA GLY A 114 8.63 19.09 -6.52
C GLY A 114 9.02 20.35 -7.30
N ALA A 115 8.17 21.39 -7.32
CA ALA A 115 8.44 22.62 -8.06
C ALA A 115 9.79 23.30 -7.70
N PRO A 116 10.17 23.50 -6.42
CA PRO A 116 11.47 24.06 -6.08
C PRO A 116 12.63 23.07 -6.33
N THR A 117 12.41 21.76 -6.18
CA THR A 117 13.48 20.75 -6.29
C THR A 117 13.84 20.41 -7.74
N LEU A 118 12.96 20.66 -8.71
CA LEU A 118 13.25 20.51 -10.15
C LEU A 118 14.45 21.32 -10.64
N LYS A 119 14.86 22.35 -9.91
CA LYS A 119 16.05 23.17 -10.21
C LYS A 119 17.36 22.48 -9.79
N LEU A 120 17.29 21.46 -8.94
CA LEU A 120 18.43 20.71 -8.42
C LEU A 120 18.65 19.46 -9.28
N ARG A 121 19.91 19.01 -9.37
CA ARG A 121 20.29 17.83 -10.16
C ARG A 121 21.22 16.94 -9.35
N GLY A 122 21.15 15.63 -9.63
CA GLY A 122 22.03 14.62 -9.03
C GLY A 122 21.93 14.62 -7.51
N ASP A 123 23.09 14.71 -6.85
CA ASP A 123 23.24 14.56 -5.41
C ASP A 123 22.47 15.61 -4.60
N TYR A 124 22.33 16.83 -5.13
CA TYR A 124 21.59 17.90 -4.48
C TYR A 124 20.10 17.56 -4.36
N LEU A 125 19.54 16.88 -5.36
CA LEU A 125 18.14 16.44 -5.32
C LEU A 125 17.96 15.34 -4.26
N ALA A 126 18.92 14.42 -4.16
CA ALA A 126 18.88 13.33 -3.18
C ALA A 126 18.94 13.83 -1.74
N ILE A 127 19.81 14.81 -1.46
CA ILE A 127 19.93 15.43 -0.13
C ILE A 127 18.62 16.10 0.27
N VAL A 128 17.98 16.84 -0.65
CA VAL A 128 16.73 17.55 -0.34
C VAL A 128 15.57 16.59 -0.15
N THR A 129 15.47 15.52 -0.95
CA THR A 129 14.40 14.51 -0.77
C THR A 129 14.55 13.75 0.54
N LEU A 130 15.77 13.38 0.95
CA LEU A 130 16.03 12.80 2.26
C LEU A 130 15.65 13.76 3.39
N GLY A 131 16.10 15.02 3.30
CA GLY A 131 15.77 16.05 4.29
C GLY A 131 14.26 16.26 4.41
N PHE A 132 13.54 16.29 3.30
CA PHE A 132 12.08 16.34 3.29
C PHE A 132 11.44 15.14 3.98
N GLY A 133 11.91 13.92 3.66
CA GLY A 133 11.47 12.69 4.32
C GLY A 133 11.58 12.77 5.84
N GLU A 134 12.72 13.27 6.31
CA GLU A 134 13.00 13.44 7.72
C GLU A 134 12.14 14.53 8.37
N ILE A 135 11.98 15.68 7.71
CA ILE A 135 11.12 16.77 8.17
C ILE A 135 9.69 16.27 8.35
N VAL A 136 9.14 15.51 7.39
CA VAL A 136 7.78 14.98 7.50
C VAL A 136 7.65 14.02 8.68
N ARG A 137 8.63 13.13 8.89
CA ARG A 137 8.64 12.21 10.03
C ARG A 137 8.64 12.97 11.37
N ILE A 138 9.52 13.96 11.51
CA ILE A 138 9.63 14.78 12.73
C ILE A 138 8.35 15.60 12.91
N PHE A 139 7.85 16.23 11.86
CA PHE A 139 6.64 17.05 11.88
C PHE A 139 5.44 16.24 12.37
N LEU A 140 5.19 15.07 11.77
CA LEU A 140 4.07 14.21 12.16
C LEU A 140 4.18 13.69 13.59
N ASN A 141 5.39 13.41 14.07
CA ASN A 141 5.61 13.00 15.47
C ASN A 141 5.41 14.14 16.48
N ASN A 142 5.68 15.38 16.08
CA ASN A 142 5.51 16.56 16.95
C ASN A 142 4.11 17.19 16.87
N LEU A 143 3.30 16.84 15.86
CA LEU A 143 1.94 17.36 15.65
C LEU A 143 0.89 16.81 16.65
N SER A 144 1.35 16.39 17.82
CA SER A 144 0.53 16.14 19.01
C SER A 144 0.33 17.40 19.86
N GLN A 145 1.18 18.42 19.69
CA GLN A 145 1.14 19.68 20.43
C GLN A 145 1.30 20.88 19.47
N PRO A 146 0.64 22.04 19.73
CA PRO A 146 -0.31 22.34 20.81
C PRO A 146 -1.74 21.81 20.56
N VAL A 147 -2.08 21.45 19.32
CA VAL A 147 -3.35 20.82 18.95
C VAL A 147 -3.05 19.38 18.51
N ASN A 148 -3.70 18.40 19.13
CA ASN A 148 -3.44 16.99 18.85
C ASN A 148 -4.08 16.56 17.52
N ILE A 149 -3.31 16.62 16.43
CA ILE A 149 -3.76 16.24 15.09
C ILE A 149 -3.37 14.78 14.79
N THR A 150 -2.12 14.38 15.05
CA THR A 150 -1.61 13.06 14.63
C THR A 150 -1.51 12.05 15.77
N ASN A 151 -1.70 12.49 17.01
CA ASN A 151 -1.37 11.75 18.22
C ASN A 151 0.13 11.41 18.35
N GLY A 152 0.98 12.08 17.57
CA GLY A 152 2.44 11.95 17.61
C GLY A 152 2.91 10.51 17.40
N PRO A 153 3.88 10.02 18.20
CA PRO A 153 4.45 8.67 18.02
C PRO A 153 3.45 7.52 18.22
N GLN A 154 2.32 7.75 18.91
CA GLN A 154 1.30 6.74 19.12
C GLN A 154 0.48 6.47 17.85
N GLY A 155 0.45 7.43 16.92
CA GLY A 155 -0.36 7.38 15.71
C GLY A 155 -1.87 7.34 15.98
N ILE A 156 -2.62 7.13 14.91
CA ILE A 156 -4.09 7.15 14.92
C ILE A 156 -4.60 5.71 15.01
N ALA A 157 -5.41 5.44 16.03
CA ALA A 157 -6.00 4.12 16.27
C ALA A 157 -7.47 4.06 15.80
N ARG A 158 -8.01 2.84 15.72
CA ARG A 158 -9.42 2.58 15.37
C ARG A 158 -9.83 3.20 14.02
N ILE A 159 -9.00 2.98 13.02
CA ILE A 159 -9.30 3.32 11.64
C ILE A 159 -10.44 2.41 11.16
N ASP A 160 -11.44 3.00 10.52
CA ASP A 160 -12.58 2.30 9.98
C ASP A 160 -12.15 1.21 8.99
N PRO A 161 -12.74 0.01 9.08
CA PRO A 161 -12.42 -1.05 8.16
C PRO A 161 -12.94 -0.73 6.76
N PHE A 162 -12.24 -1.24 5.75
CA PHE A 162 -12.75 -1.23 4.39
C PHE A 162 -14.07 -2.01 4.32
N ARG A 163 -15.10 -1.38 3.75
CA ARG A 163 -16.42 -1.98 3.51
C ARG A 163 -16.73 -1.92 2.03
N LEU A 164 -17.00 -3.08 1.43
CA LEU A 164 -17.45 -3.18 0.04
C LEU A 164 -18.87 -3.75 0.03
N GLY A 165 -19.86 -2.86 -0.13
CA GLY A 165 -21.27 -3.23 0.00
C GLY A 165 -21.58 -3.78 1.39
N GLY A 166 -22.09 -5.02 1.46
CA GLY A 166 -22.42 -5.71 2.72
C GLY A 166 -21.25 -6.45 3.39
N ILE A 167 -20.06 -6.48 2.77
CA ILE A 167 -18.91 -7.23 3.28
C ILE A 167 -18.04 -6.30 4.13
N ASP A 168 -17.95 -6.60 5.42
CA ASP A 168 -17.07 -5.91 6.37
C ASP A 168 -15.73 -6.67 6.48
N PHE A 169 -14.62 -5.99 6.19
CA PHE A 169 -13.28 -6.58 6.24
C PHE A 169 -12.75 -6.72 7.68
N SER A 170 -13.42 -6.14 8.68
CA SER A 170 -13.09 -6.35 10.09
C SER A 170 -13.61 -7.68 10.62
N LYS A 171 -14.76 -8.14 10.10
CA LYS A 171 -15.43 -9.35 10.59
C LYS A 171 -14.81 -10.61 9.99
N SER A 172 -14.76 -11.68 10.79
CA SER A 172 -14.40 -13.01 10.31
C SER A 172 -15.65 -13.72 9.82
N ASP A 173 -15.67 -14.11 8.55
CA ASP A 173 -16.78 -14.89 7.97
C ASP A 173 -16.32 -16.33 7.74
N SER A 174 -17.18 -17.28 8.06
CA SER A 174 -16.92 -18.70 7.84
C SER A 174 -17.72 -19.14 6.61
N PHE A 175 -17.04 -19.55 5.54
CA PHE A 175 -17.69 -20.07 4.34
C PHE A 175 -17.12 -21.45 4.01
N LEU A 176 -18.00 -22.45 3.89
CA LEU A 176 -17.66 -23.81 3.47
C LEU A 176 -16.59 -24.51 4.35
N GLY A 177 -16.53 -24.16 5.65
CA GLY A 177 -15.54 -24.67 6.60
C GLY A 177 -14.20 -23.91 6.62
N LEU A 178 -14.02 -22.92 5.75
CA LEU A 178 -12.87 -22.02 5.73
C LEU A 178 -13.18 -20.71 6.46
N THR A 179 -12.26 -20.27 7.33
CA THR A 179 -12.40 -19.03 8.08
C THR A 179 -11.70 -17.88 7.36
N PHE A 180 -12.50 -16.95 6.83
CA PHE A 180 -12.03 -15.72 6.19
C PHE A 180 -11.89 -14.64 7.25
N SER A 181 -10.76 -14.65 7.94
CA SER A 181 -10.40 -13.58 8.88
C SER A 181 -10.11 -12.26 8.16
N GLY A 182 -10.25 -11.13 8.86
CA GLY A 182 -9.98 -9.81 8.30
C GLY A 182 -8.62 -9.69 7.58
N PRO A 183 -7.49 -10.13 8.18
CA PRO A 183 -6.19 -10.11 7.52
C PRO A 183 -6.14 -10.86 6.18
N ILE A 184 -6.87 -11.98 6.07
CA ILE A 184 -6.96 -12.78 4.84
C ILE A 184 -7.76 -12.03 3.78
N LYS A 185 -8.85 -11.35 4.15
CA LYS A 185 -9.61 -10.50 3.22
C LYS A 185 -8.75 -9.36 2.67
N TYR A 186 -7.97 -8.69 3.52
CA TYR A 186 -7.02 -7.66 3.08
C TYR A 186 -5.91 -8.23 2.18
N TYR A 187 -5.42 -9.44 2.45
CA TYR A 187 -4.43 -10.10 1.59
C TYR A 187 -4.95 -10.24 0.16
N TYR A 188 -6.16 -10.76 -0.02
CA TYR A 188 -6.74 -10.93 -1.35
C TYR A 188 -6.98 -9.60 -2.05
N LEU A 189 -7.46 -8.59 -1.34
CA LEU A 189 -7.61 -7.25 -1.91
C LEU A 189 -6.27 -6.71 -2.42
N LEU A 190 -5.20 -6.83 -1.63
CA LEU A 190 -3.88 -6.33 -2.01
C LEU A 190 -3.30 -7.11 -3.20
N VAL A 191 -3.47 -8.43 -3.25
CA VAL A 191 -3.00 -9.24 -4.39
C VAL A 191 -3.77 -8.91 -5.66
N VAL A 192 -5.09 -8.72 -5.57
CA VAL A 192 -5.92 -8.35 -6.73
C VAL A 192 -5.55 -6.96 -7.27
N VAL A 193 -5.19 -6.02 -6.41
CA VAL A 193 -4.74 -4.68 -6.85
C VAL A 193 -3.32 -4.71 -7.41
N LEU A 194 -2.50 -5.69 -7.02
CA LEU A 194 -1.11 -5.83 -7.47
C LEU A 194 -0.99 -6.44 -8.88
N LEU A 195 -1.91 -7.34 -9.24
CA LEU A 195 -1.96 -8.04 -10.52
C LEU A 195 -2.64 -7.21 -11.61
#